data_AF-A0A7C3R3Q0-F1
#
_entry.id   AF-A0A7C3R3Q0-F1
#
_cell.length_a   1.000
_cell.length_b   1.000
_cell.length_c   1.000
_cell.angle_alpha   90.00
_cell.angle_beta   90.00
_cell.angle_gamma   90.00
#
_symmetry.space_group_name_H-M   'P 1'
#
loop_
_entity.id
_entity.type
_entity.pdbx_description
1 polymer ?
#
loop_
_entity_poly.entity_id
_entity_poly.type
_entity_poly.pdbx_seq_one_letter_code
_entity_poly.pdbx_strand_id
1 'polypeptide(L)'
;MKGHLEKVEGGFLYFHSGGAGKLKVAWKYVLSLHVPESFAVLEKGVHIRQDRPNLRVPEGPFEVKGQILTVSSVSGAIRVPIGKITHIIDAKTYEKTVYGNPRLWQGWTGSVSGGASFVQSTQSLETFNSSIALVRAIPVVSWLEPDNRSILGFTSTYGSIAQPNTPTISTGIYHGNAEQDEYFPETSMPLSRHSMTITQLLG
;
A
#
# COMPACT_ATOMS: atom_id res chain seq x y z
N MET A 1 29.46 -0.37 -15.39
CA MET A 1 29.33 -0.51 -13.92
C MET A 1 28.64 -1.83 -13.62
N LYS A 2 29.06 -2.56 -12.59
CA LYS A 2 28.34 -3.73 -12.07
C LYS A 2 27.53 -3.27 -10.86
N GLY A 3 26.23 -3.57 -10.85
CA GLY A 3 25.30 -3.19 -9.81
C GLY A 3 24.03 -4.02 -9.93
N HIS A 4 23.36 -4.25 -8.82
CA HIS A 4 22.10 -4.97 -8.78
C HIS A 4 20.96 -3.99 -9.05
N LEU A 5 20.05 -4.34 -9.96
CA LEU A 5 18.84 -3.55 -10.17
C LEU A 5 17.86 -3.90 -9.04
N GLU A 6 17.47 -2.93 -8.21
CA GLU A 6 16.50 -3.18 -7.14
C GLU A 6 15.07 -2.98 -7.64
N LYS A 7 14.81 -1.88 -8.34
CA LYS A 7 13.47 -1.56 -8.86
C LYS A 7 13.51 -0.53 -9.98
N VAL A 8 12.43 -0.49 -10.75
CA VAL A 8 12.14 0.61 -11.68
C VAL A 8 10.76 1.16 -11.38
N GLU A 9 10.71 2.47 -11.12
CA GLU A 9 9.48 3.16 -10.74
C GLU A 9 9.52 4.60 -11.25
N GLY A 10 8.40 5.08 -11.80
CA GLY A 10 8.22 6.49 -12.16
C GLY A 10 9.28 7.03 -13.15
N GLY A 11 9.80 6.18 -14.04
CA GLY A 11 10.80 6.58 -15.03
C GLY A 11 12.27 6.56 -14.55
N PHE A 12 12.53 6.04 -13.34
CA PHE A 12 13.88 5.90 -12.79
C PHE A 12 14.23 4.45 -12.50
N LEU A 13 15.50 4.10 -12.70
CA LEU A 13 16.10 2.87 -12.22
C LEU A 13 16.81 3.12 -10.90
N TYR A 14 16.64 2.18 -9.97
CA TYR A 14 17.31 2.17 -8.68
C TYR A 14 18.31 1.01 -8.67
N PHE A 15 19.59 1.34 -8.58
CA PHE A 15 20.68 0.36 -8.52
C PHE A 15 21.35 0.38 -7.17
N HIS A 16 21.77 -0.80 -6.70
CA HIS A 16 22.71 -0.91 -5.59
C HIS A 16 24.08 -1.35 -6.12
N SER A 17 25.11 -0.54 -5.88
CA SER A 17 26.50 -0.86 -6.25
C SER A 17 27.38 -0.85 -5.01
N GLY A 18 28.20 -1.90 -4.84
CA GLY A 18 29.02 -2.10 -3.64
C GLY A 18 30.03 -0.98 -3.34
N GLY A 19 30.34 -0.10 -4.30
CA GLY A 19 31.22 1.06 -4.09
C GLY A 19 30.53 2.42 -4.05
N ALA A 20 29.32 2.54 -4.59
CA ALA A 20 28.62 3.84 -4.75
C ALA A 20 27.29 3.92 -3.99
N GLY A 21 26.86 2.84 -3.34
CA GLY A 21 25.59 2.77 -2.64
C GLY A 21 24.39 2.74 -3.58
N LYS A 22 23.27 3.34 -3.15
CA LYS A 22 22.02 3.40 -3.91
C LYS A 22 22.08 4.52 -4.95
N LEU A 23 22.01 4.16 -6.22
CA LEU A 23 22.04 5.06 -7.36
C LEU A 23 20.64 5.15 -7.99
N LYS A 24 20.17 6.38 -8.21
CA LYS A 24 18.94 6.67 -8.94
C LYS A 24 19.30 7.23 -10.32
N VAL A 25 18.96 6.52 -11.39
CA VAL A 25 19.30 6.89 -12.77
C VAL A 25 18.03 7.03 -13.60
N ALA A 26 17.86 8.17 -14.27
CA ALA A 26 16.73 8.35 -15.19
C ALA A 26 16.94 7.54 -16.47
N TRP A 27 15.86 6.93 -17.00
CA TRP A 27 15.91 6.13 -18.23
C TRP A 27 16.55 6.84 -19.43
N LYS A 28 16.35 8.16 -19.55
CA LYS A 28 16.90 8.98 -20.64
C LYS A 28 18.43 8.97 -20.73
N TYR A 29 19.12 8.58 -19.66
CA TYR A 29 20.58 8.51 -19.61
C TYR A 29 21.11 7.08 -19.80
N VAL A 30 20.24 6.09 -20.00
CA VAL A 30 20.62 4.69 -20.17
C VAL A 30 20.78 4.37 -21.64
N LEU A 31 22.03 4.25 -22.09
CA LEU A 31 22.36 3.90 -23.48
C LEU A 31 22.23 2.38 -23.73
N SER A 32 22.74 1.59 -22.77
CA SER A 32 22.68 0.13 -22.78
C SER A 32 22.59 -0.41 -21.37
N LEU A 33 21.72 -1.39 -21.15
CA LEU A 33 21.59 -2.10 -19.87
C LEU A 33 21.33 -3.58 -20.15
N HIS A 34 22.03 -4.46 -19.45
CA HIS A 34 21.78 -5.89 -19.53
C HIS A 34 21.47 -6.40 -18.13
N VAL A 35 20.30 -7.03 -17.97
CA VAL A 35 19.82 -7.58 -16.70
C VAL A 35 19.55 -9.06 -16.90
N PRO A 36 20.42 -9.94 -16.37
CA PRO A 36 20.29 -11.39 -16.54
C PRO A 36 19.24 -12.02 -15.61
N GLU A 37 18.75 -11.26 -14.63
CA GLU A 37 17.69 -11.66 -13.71
C GLU A 37 16.31 -11.47 -14.35
N SER A 38 15.33 -12.28 -13.96
CA SER A 38 13.98 -12.23 -14.50
C SER A 38 13.16 -11.11 -13.89
N PHE A 39 12.56 -10.28 -14.75
CA PHE A 39 11.64 -9.23 -14.35
C PHE A 39 10.35 -9.29 -15.18
N ALA A 40 9.24 -8.87 -14.57
CA ALA A 40 7.98 -8.58 -15.23
C ALA A 40 7.96 -7.11 -15.68
N VAL A 41 7.66 -6.87 -16.96
CA VAL A 41 7.61 -5.52 -17.54
C VAL A 41 6.18 -5.09 -17.78
N LEU A 42 5.75 -4.02 -17.12
CA LEU A 42 4.39 -3.50 -17.22
C LEU A 42 4.32 -2.30 -18.16
N GLU A 43 3.57 -2.47 -19.25
CA GLU A 43 3.28 -1.39 -20.19
C GLU A 43 2.12 -0.50 -19.72
N LYS A 44 2.07 0.72 -20.25
CA LYS A 44 0.99 1.67 -20.02
C LYS A 44 -0.33 1.10 -20.55
N GLY A 45 -1.36 1.10 -19.70
CA GLY A 45 -2.68 0.57 -20.03
C GLY A 45 -2.81 -0.95 -19.92
N VAL A 46 -1.79 -1.64 -19.41
CA VAL A 46 -1.92 -3.03 -18.98
C VAL A 46 -2.58 -3.04 -17.60
N HIS A 47 -3.78 -3.58 -17.56
CA HIS A 47 -4.54 -3.82 -16.34
C HIS A 47 -4.24 -5.22 -15.83
N ILE A 48 -3.87 -5.33 -14.55
CA ILE A 48 -3.51 -6.58 -13.88
C ILE A 48 -4.32 -6.65 -12.60
N ARG A 49 -5.01 -7.77 -12.43
CA ARG A 49 -5.74 -8.09 -11.22
C ARG A 49 -5.08 -9.25 -10.51
N GLN A 50 -5.27 -9.28 -9.20
CA GLN A 50 -4.85 -10.40 -8.40
C GLN A 50 -5.63 -11.65 -8.86
N ASP A 51 -4.94 -12.79 -8.93
CA ASP A 51 -5.45 -14.08 -9.43
C ASP A 51 -5.91 -14.10 -10.90
N ARG A 52 -5.74 -13.01 -11.65
CA ARG A 52 -5.99 -12.94 -13.10
C ARG A 52 -4.74 -12.40 -13.82
N PRO A 53 -3.73 -13.26 -14.04
CA PRO A 53 -2.52 -12.84 -14.72
C PRO A 53 -2.85 -12.40 -16.14
N ASN A 54 -2.27 -11.27 -16.54
CA ASN A 54 -2.39 -10.80 -17.90
C ASN A 54 -1.30 -11.49 -18.75
N LEU A 55 -1.71 -12.40 -19.64
CA LEU A 55 -0.81 -13.13 -20.55
C LEU A 55 0.02 -12.22 -21.46
N ARG A 56 -0.28 -10.92 -21.52
CA ARG A 56 0.48 -9.92 -22.28
C ARG A 56 1.66 -9.34 -21.50
N VAL A 57 1.86 -9.72 -20.23
CA VAL A 57 3.00 -9.25 -19.43
C VAL A 57 4.21 -10.14 -19.75
N PRO A 58 5.24 -9.61 -20.43
CA PRO A 58 6.45 -10.37 -20.65
C PRO A 58 7.24 -10.48 -19.35
N GLU A 59 7.59 -11.72 -19.00
CA GLU A 59 8.45 -12.05 -17.87
C GLU A 59 9.74 -12.70 -18.37
N GLY A 60 10.89 -12.25 -17.86
CA GLY A 60 12.19 -12.81 -18.19
C GLY A 60 13.34 -11.81 -18.06
N PRO A 61 14.59 -12.25 -18.33
CA PRO A 61 15.72 -11.35 -18.40
C PRO A 61 15.55 -10.34 -19.53
N PHE A 62 16.12 -9.15 -19.37
CA PHE A 62 15.94 -8.09 -20.35
C PHE A 62 17.23 -7.36 -20.68
N GLU A 63 17.26 -6.85 -21.90
CA GLU A 63 18.30 -5.96 -22.39
C GLU A 63 17.69 -4.67 -22.91
N VAL A 64 18.33 -3.55 -22.63
CA VAL A 64 17.99 -2.25 -23.19
C VAL A 64 19.07 -1.83 -24.16
N LYS A 65 18.68 -1.51 -25.39
CA LYS A 65 19.53 -0.91 -26.43
C LYS A 65 18.74 0.17 -27.15
N GLY A 66 19.30 1.39 -27.21
CA GLY A 66 18.71 2.47 -28.02
C GLY A 66 17.26 2.81 -27.64
N GLN A 67 16.98 2.90 -26.33
CA GLN A 67 15.64 3.13 -25.77
C GLN A 67 14.57 2.06 -26.07
N ILE A 68 14.98 0.89 -26.54
CA ILE A 68 14.11 -0.29 -26.68
C ILE A 68 14.54 -1.32 -25.65
N LEU A 69 13.59 -1.76 -24.84
CA LEU A 69 13.76 -2.87 -23.92
C LEU A 69 13.34 -4.17 -24.62
N THR A 70 14.18 -5.18 -24.60
CA THR A 70 13.91 -6.50 -25.15
C THR A 70 13.88 -7.50 -23.99
N VAL A 71 12.72 -8.08 -23.72
CA VAL A 71 12.54 -9.15 -22.73
C VAL A 71 12.67 -10.49 -23.42
N SER A 72 13.54 -11.35 -22.93
CA SER A 72 13.61 -12.74 -23.36
C SER A 72 12.57 -13.54 -22.58
N SER A 73 11.36 -13.63 -23.12
CA SER A 73 10.29 -14.42 -22.51
C SER A 73 10.24 -15.83 -23.08
N VAL A 74 9.49 -16.72 -22.40
CA VAL A 74 9.31 -18.13 -22.80
C VAL A 74 8.65 -18.25 -24.18
N SER A 75 7.83 -17.26 -24.55
CA SER A 75 7.18 -17.16 -25.87
C SER A 75 8.03 -16.49 -26.96
N GLY A 76 9.29 -16.14 -26.65
CA GLY A 76 10.21 -15.44 -27.55
C GLY A 76 10.57 -14.03 -27.08
N ALA A 77 11.49 -13.39 -27.79
CA ALA A 77 11.98 -12.06 -27.47
C ALA A 77 10.93 -10.98 -27.79
N ILE A 78 10.44 -10.28 -26.77
CA ILE A 78 9.43 -9.23 -26.89
C ILE A 78 10.10 -7.86 -26.76
N ARG A 79 9.84 -6.96 -27.71
CA ARG A 79 10.44 -5.62 -27.76
C ARG A 79 9.43 -4.56 -27.33
N VAL A 80 9.77 -3.83 -26.27
CA VAL A 80 8.94 -2.80 -25.64
C VAL A 80 9.69 -1.46 -25.64
N PRO A 81 9.13 -0.39 -26.22
CA PRO A 81 9.71 0.95 -26.12
C PRO A 81 9.69 1.45 -24.67
N ILE A 82 10.79 2.01 -24.17
CA ILE A 82 10.88 2.47 -22.76
C ILE A 82 9.78 3.50 -22.43
N GLY A 83 9.41 4.36 -23.37
CA GLY A 83 8.33 5.34 -23.16
C GLY A 83 6.94 4.75 -22.91
N LYS A 84 6.75 3.45 -23.16
CA LYS A 84 5.52 2.73 -22.82
C LYS A 84 5.61 2.00 -21.48
N ILE A 85 6.78 1.90 -20.87
CA ILE A 85 6.98 1.15 -19.63
C ILE A 85 6.58 2.02 -18.45
N THR A 86 5.78 1.44 -17.55
CA THR A 86 5.34 2.10 -16.32
C THR A 86 6.09 1.55 -15.10
N HIS A 87 6.24 0.22 -15.04
CA HIS A 87 6.90 -0.48 -13.93
C HIS A 87 7.74 -1.65 -14.44
N ILE A 88 8.85 -1.93 -13.77
CA ILE A 88 9.60 -3.19 -13.92
C ILE A 88 9.77 -3.79 -12.53
N ILE A 89 9.33 -5.04 -12.38
CA ILE A 89 9.12 -5.70 -11.09
C ILE A 89 9.87 -7.02 -11.12
N ASP A 90 10.62 -7.32 -10.07
CA ASP A 90 11.27 -8.64 -9.94
C ASP A 90 10.23 -9.76 -10.08
N ALA A 91 10.57 -10.82 -10.84
CA ALA A 91 9.61 -11.87 -11.17
C ALA A 91 9.02 -12.56 -9.92
N LYS A 92 9.82 -12.76 -8.85
CA LYS A 92 9.32 -13.37 -7.61
C LYS A 92 8.36 -12.43 -6.88
N THR A 93 8.65 -11.13 -6.90
CA THR A 93 7.78 -10.11 -6.32
C THR A 93 6.48 -9.99 -7.11
N TYR A 94 6.56 -10.02 -8.44
CA TYR A 94 5.39 -10.04 -9.32
C TYR A 94 4.54 -11.27 -9.05
N GLU A 95 5.14 -12.47 -9.07
CA GLU A 95 4.45 -13.74 -8.79
C GLU A 95 3.78 -13.72 -7.42
N LYS A 96 4.50 -13.32 -6.38
CA LYS A 96 3.94 -13.21 -5.02
C LYS A 96 2.80 -12.20 -4.92
N THR A 97 2.84 -11.11 -5.69
CA THR A 97 1.83 -10.06 -5.58
C THR A 97 0.61 -10.35 -6.44
N VAL A 98 0.78 -11.01 -7.59
CA VAL A 98 -0.29 -11.38 -8.51
C VAL A 98 -0.97 -12.69 -8.11
N TYR A 99 -0.22 -13.70 -7.68
CA TYR A 99 -0.75 -15.03 -7.30
C TYR A 99 -0.80 -15.27 -5.79
N GLY A 100 -0.15 -14.43 -4.99
CA GLY A 100 -0.15 -14.61 -3.55
C GLY A 100 -1.47 -14.15 -2.94
N ASN A 101 -1.90 -14.82 -1.87
CA ASN A 101 -3.10 -14.48 -1.13
C ASN A 101 -2.73 -13.72 0.16
N PRO A 102 -2.95 -12.39 0.23
CA PRO A 102 -2.60 -11.60 1.40
C PRO A 102 -3.50 -11.98 2.58
N ARG A 103 -2.88 -12.35 3.69
CA ARG A 103 -3.60 -12.75 4.91
C ARG A 103 -4.32 -11.54 5.53
N LEU A 104 -5.33 -11.79 6.37
CA LEU A 104 -6.16 -10.76 6.99
C LEU A 104 -5.37 -9.75 7.84
N TRP A 105 -4.24 -10.15 8.42
CA TRP A 105 -3.38 -9.30 9.26
C TRP A 105 -2.24 -8.60 8.49
N GLN A 106 -2.16 -8.76 7.17
CA GLN A 106 -1.12 -8.14 6.35
C GLN A 106 -1.65 -6.92 5.60
N GLY A 107 -0.81 -5.92 5.36
CA GLY A 107 -1.15 -4.75 4.52
C GLY A 107 -1.98 -3.67 5.24
N TRP A 108 -2.10 -3.72 6.56
CA TRP A 108 -2.68 -2.64 7.35
C TRP A 108 -1.67 -1.49 7.47
N THR A 109 -2.14 -0.27 7.20
CA THR A 109 -1.45 0.99 7.44
C THR A 109 -2.38 1.90 8.22
N GLY A 110 -1.85 2.79 9.06
CA GLY A 110 -2.70 3.60 9.89
C GLY A 110 -1.99 4.40 10.96
N SER A 111 -2.77 4.99 11.84
CA SER A 111 -2.28 5.79 12.96
C SER A 111 -2.96 5.40 14.26
N VAL A 112 -2.22 5.63 15.34
CA VAL A 112 -2.72 5.57 16.71
C VAL A 112 -2.43 6.93 17.32
N SER A 113 -3.40 7.52 17.99
CA SER A 113 -3.28 8.81 18.66
C SER A 113 -3.97 8.78 20.01
N GLY A 114 -3.56 9.69 20.90
CA GLY A 114 -4.19 9.86 22.19
C GLY A 114 -3.81 11.18 22.82
N GLY A 115 -4.57 11.58 23.83
CA GLY A 115 -4.39 12.81 24.56
C GLY A 115 -4.98 12.70 25.97
N ALA A 116 -4.53 13.60 26.83
CA ALA A 116 -5.07 13.76 28.16
C ALA A 116 -5.12 15.25 28.51
N SER A 117 -6.15 15.66 29.24
CA SER A 117 -6.27 17.02 29.77
C SER A 117 -6.73 16.96 31.22
N PHE A 118 -6.15 17.85 32.03
CA PHE A 118 -6.43 17.95 33.46
C PHE A 118 -6.74 19.41 33.78
N VAL A 119 -7.86 19.65 34.47
CA VAL A 119 -8.22 20.96 34.97
C VAL A 119 -8.49 20.83 36.45
N GLN A 120 -7.72 21.54 37.26
CA GLN A 120 -7.85 21.49 38.71
C GLN A 120 -8.14 22.87 39.29
N SER A 121 -9.25 22.96 40.02
CA SER A 121 -9.68 24.14 40.76
C SER A 121 -10.49 23.67 41.97
N THR A 122 -11.67 24.23 42.22
CA THR A 122 -12.64 23.68 43.20
C THR A 122 -13.17 22.30 42.78
N GLN A 123 -13.08 21.97 41.48
CA GLN A 123 -13.35 20.64 40.92
C GLN A 123 -12.09 20.13 40.21
N SER A 124 -11.94 18.81 40.15
CA SER A 124 -10.91 18.13 39.35
C SER A 124 -11.58 17.46 38.16
N LEU A 125 -11.24 17.92 36.95
CA LEU A 125 -11.68 17.33 35.69
C LEU A 125 -10.48 16.64 35.04
N GLU A 126 -10.65 15.38 34.71
CA GLU A 126 -9.70 14.61 33.93
C GLU A 126 -10.39 14.13 32.65
N THR A 127 -9.69 14.19 31.53
CA THR A 127 -10.19 13.66 30.26
C THR A 127 -9.05 12.95 29.54
N PHE A 128 -9.34 11.76 29.03
CA PHE A 128 -8.44 10.92 28.28
C PHE A 128 -9.11 10.56 26.95
N ASN A 129 -8.39 10.77 25.85
CA ASN A 129 -8.84 10.40 24.51
C ASN A 129 -7.85 9.45 23.86
N SER A 130 -8.36 8.49 23.10
CA SER A 130 -7.56 7.63 22.21
C SER A 130 -8.29 7.39 20.90
N SER A 131 -7.52 7.21 19.84
CA SER A 131 -8.04 6.93 18.51
C SER A 131 -7.10 6.03 17.73
N ILE A 132 -7.68 5.08 17.00
CA ILE A 132 -7.01 4.16 16.08
C ILE A 132 -7.71 4.30 14.73
N ALA A 133 -6.94 4.47 13.67
CA ALA A 133 -7.44 4.48 12.30
C ALA A 133 -6.54 3.58 11.44
N LEU A 134 -7.06 2.45 10.99
CA LEU A 134 -6.36 1.47 10.16
C LEU A 134 -7.07 1.32 8.81
N VAL A 135 -6.28 1.25 7.75
CA VAL A 135 -6.73 1.01 6.38
C VAL A 135 -5.91 -0.13 5.79
N ARG A 136 -6.57 -1.03 5.08
CA ARG A 136 -5.96 -2.10 4.32
C ARG A 136 -6.52 -2.06 2.91
N ALA A 137 -5.71 -1.68 1.95
CA ALA A 137 -6.03 -1.77 0.54
C ALA A 137 -5.34 -3.00 -0.05
N ILE A 138 -6.11 -3.89 -0.66
CA ILE A 138 -5.62 -4.97 -1.51
C ILE A 138 -5.93 -4.60 -2.97
N PRO A 139 -4.94 -4.69 -3.87
CA PRO A 139 -3.52 -4.96 -3.60
C PRO A 139 -2.82 -3.76 -2.95
N VAL A 140 -1.73 -4.02 -2.21
CA VAL A 140 -0.95 -2.97 -1.51
C VAL A 140 -0.15 -2.11 -2.50
N VAL A 141 -0.04 -2.54 -3.75
CA VAL A 141 0.75 -1.91 -4.80
C VAL A 141 -0.15 -1.16 -5.78
N SER A 142 0.31 0.01 -6.23
CA SER A 142 -0.45 0.93 -7.08
C SER A 142 -0.60 0.48 -8.54
N TRP A 143 0.14 -0.54 -8.97
CA TRP A 143 0.15 -1.03 -10.35
C TRP A 143 -0.79 -2.20 -10.61
N LEU A 144 -1.35 -2.80 -9.55
CA LEU A 144 -2.51 -3.68 -9.69
C LEU A 144 -3.78 -2.87 -9.46
N GLU A 145 -4.86 -3.35 -10.06
CA GLU A 145 -6.18 -2.79 -9.79
C GLU A 145 -6.61 -3.15 -8.36
N PRO A 146 -7.14 -2.18 -7.59
CA PRO A 146 -7.65 -2.44 -6.25
C PRO A 146 -8.87 -3.36 -6.32
N ASP A 147 -8.85 -4.42 -5.51
CA ASP A 147 -9.93 -5.40 -5.42
C ASP A 147 -10.77 -5.19 -4.15
N ASN A 148 -10.12 -4.92 -3.00
CA ASN A 148 -10.79 -4.79 -1.71
C ASN A 148 -10.10 -3.73 -0.84
N ARG A 149 -10.88 -2.89 -0.16
CA ARG A 149 -10.40 -1.96 0.85
C ARG A 149 -11.15 -2.17 2.17
N SER A 150 -10.43 -2.48 3.22
CA SER A 150 -10.95 -2.59 4.59
C SER A 150 -10.50 -1.40 5.44
N ILE A 151 -11.38 -0.87 6.28
CA ILE A 151 -11.12 0.24 7.19
C ILE A 151 -11.56 -0.18 8.59
N LEU A 152 -10.74 0.09 9.59
CA LEU A 152 -11.09 -0.06 11.00
C LEU A 152 -10.81 1.25 11.70
N GLY A 153 -11.82 1.80 12.37
CA GLY A 153 -11.69 2.98 13.20
C GLY A 153 -12.17 2.68 14.62
N PHE A 154 -11.46 3.24 15.59
CA PHE A 154 -11.87 3.22 16.98
C PHE A 154 -11.54 4.56 17.63
N THR A 155 -12.46 5.10 18.42
CA THR A 155 -12.21 6.24 19.30
C THR A 155 -12.77 5.95 20.67
N SER A 156 -12.04 6.37 21.70
CA SER A 156 -12.43 6.28 23.09
C SER A 156 -12.21 7.64 23.74
N THR A 157 -13.19 8.11 24.51
CA THR A 157 -13.09 9.31 25.34
C THR A 157 -13.60 8.96 26.73
N TYR A 158 -12.76 9.13 27.73
CA TYR A 158 -13.12 8.95 29.13
C TYR A 158 -12.95 10.28 29.85
N GLY A 159 -13.95 10.71 30.60
CA GLY A 159 -13.91 11.90 31.44
C GLY A 159 -14.37 11.60 32.85
N SER A 160 -13.72 12.20 33.85
CA SER A 160 -14.15 12.15 35.25
C SER A 160 -14.16 13.54 35.87
N ILE A 161 -15.16 13.78 36.72
CA ILE A 161 -15.31 15.03 37.48
C ILE A 161 -15.43 14.66 38.96
N ALA A 162 -14.48 15.13 39.76
CA ALA A 162 -14.49 15.02 41.20
C ALA A 162 -14.64 16.41 41.85
N GLN A 163 -15.50 16.50 42.86
CA GLN A 163 -15.66 17.71 43.67
C GLN A 163 -15.71 17.35 45.16
N PRO A 164 -15.29 18.25 46.06
CA PRO A 164 -15.44 18.06 47.49
C PRO A 164 -16.91 17.78 47.86
N ASN A 165 -17.13 16.83 48.77
CA ASN A 165 -18.44 16.49 49.35
C ASN A 165 -19.51 16.04 48.33
N THR A 166 -19.11 15.61 47.14
CA THR A 166 -20.02 15.11 46.09
C THR A 166 -19.42 13.86 45.44
N PRO A 167 -20.25 12.90 45.00
CA PRO A 167 -19.75 11.72 44.31
C PRO A 167 -19.06 12.09 43.00
N THR A 168 -17.95 11.41 42.70
CA THR A 168 -17.27 11.51 41.41
C THR A 168 -18.19 10.97 40.31
N ILE A 169 -18.32 11.73 39.22
CA ILE A 169 -19.07 11.32 38.03
C ILE A 169 -18.05 10.97 36.95
N SER A 170 -18.21 9.81 36.33
CA SER A 170 -17.38 9.36 35.21
C SER A 170 -18.24 9.12 33.98
N THR A 171 -17.68 9.35 32.81
CA THR A 171 -18.34 9.07 31.54
C THR A 171 -17.32 8.50 30.56
N GLY A 172 -17.68 7.40 29.91
CA GLY A 172 -16.93 6.80 28.83
C GLY A 172 -17.75 6.79 27.55
N ILE A 173 -17.16 7.24 26.45
CA ILE A 173 -17.76 7.20 25.12
C ILE A 173 -16.82 6.41 24.21
N TYR A 174 -17.35 5.36 23.60
CA TYR A 174 -16.62 4.51 22.67
C TYR A 174 -17.33 4.55 21.32
N HIS A 175 -16.56 4.76 20.26
CA HIS A 175 -17.01 4.59 18.88
C HIS A 175 -16.11 3.59 18.18
N GLY A 176 -16.70 2.60 17.54
CA GLY A 176 -16.02 1.68 16.65
C GLY A 176 -16.70 1.69 15.29
N ASN A 177 -15.91 1.67 14.23
CA ASN A 177 -16.41 1.45 12.89
C ASN A 177 -15.53 0.44 12.14
N ALA A 178 -16.18 -0.38 11.32
CA ALA A 178 -15.51 -1.29 10.41
C ALA A 178 -16.18 -1.16 9.04
N GLU A 179 -15.38 -0.96 8.00
CA GLU A 179 -15.87 -0.87 6.62
C GLU A 179 -15.12 -1.82 5.70
N GLN A 180 -15.82 -2.39 4.73
CA GLN A 180 -15.24 -3.16 3.65
C GLN A 180 -15.88 -2.75 2.32
N ASP A 181 -15.03 -2.27 1.41
CA ASP A 181 -15.36 -1.89 0.04
C ASP A 181 -14.81 -2.96 -0.91
N GLU A 182 -15.65 -3.47 -1.81
CA GLU A 182 -15.24 -4.38 -2.90
C GLU A 182 -15.36 -3.64 -4.24
N TYR A 183 -14.43 -3.85 -5.19
CA TYR A 183 -14.37 -3.10 -6.45
C TYR A 183 -14.64 -3.97 -7.68
N PHE A 184 -15.17 -3.37 -8.75
CA PHE A 184 -15.43 -4.06 -10.02
C PHE A 184 -14.17 -4.24 -10.90
N PRO A 185 -14.14 -5.28 -11.77
CA PRO A 185 -13.02 -5.55 -12.69
C PRO A 185 -12.73 -4.51 -13.78
N GLU A 186 -13.62 -3.53 -13.99
CA GLU A 186 -13.53 -2.58 -15.12
C GLU A 186 -13.65 -1.11 -14.71
N THR A 187 -13.89 -0.84 -13.43
CA THR A 187 -14.00 0.51 -12.88
C THR A 187 -13.55 0.52 -11.43
N SER A 188 -12.78 1.54 -11.03
CA SER A 188 -12.39 1.82 -9.63
C SER A 188 -13.57 2.24 -8.72
N MET A 189 -14.80 1.89 -9.10
CA MET A 189 -16.01 2.15 -8.35
C MET A 189 -16.34 0.97 -7.42
N PRO A 190 -16.81 1.23 -6.19
CA PRO A 190 -17.17 0.17 -5.26
C PRO A 190 -18.46 -0.54 -5.70
N LEU A 191 -18.41 -1.87 -5.73
CA LEU A 191 -19.51 -2.83 -5.95
C LEU A 191 -20.44 -2.89 -4.73
N SER A 192 -19.84 -3.09 -3.56
CA SER A 192 -20.56 -3.23 -2.31
C SER A 192 -19.76 -2.56 -1.20
N ARG A 193 -20.48 -1.92 -0.28
CA ARG A 193 -19.92 -1.33 0.92
C ARG A 193 -20.66 -1.90 2.11
N HIS A 194 -19.93 -2.64 2.94
CA HIS A 194 -20.42 -3.11 4.22
C HIS A 194 -19.81 -2.22 5.29
N SER A 195 -20.63 -1.48 6.04
CA SER A 195 -20.20 -0.61 7.13
C SER A 195 -20.96 -0.98 8.39
N MET A 196 -20.23 -1.12 9.49
CA MET A 196 -20.77 -1.35 10.82
C MET A 196 -20.21 -0.28 11.75
N THR A 197 -21.10 0.41 12.46
CA THR A 197 -20.73 1.42 13.46
C THR A 197 -21.40 1.10 14.78
N ILE A 198 -20.64 1.14 15.87
CA ILE A 198 -21.13 0.94 17.23
C ILE A 198 -20.70 2.14 18.06
N THR A 199 -21.65 2.72 18.79
CA THR A 199 -21.40 3.72 19.82
C THR A 199 -21.89 3.21 21.16
N GLN A 200 -21.05 3.29 22.19
CA GLN A 200 -21.43 2.93 23.56
C GLN A 200 -21.12 4.08 24.52
N LEU A 201 -22.10 4.45 25.32
CA LEU A 201 -21.98 5.37 26.45
C LEU A 201 -21.97 4.54 27.74
N LEU A 202 -20.95 4.74 28.58
CA LEU A 202 -20.86 4.23 29.94
C LEU A 202 -20.91 5.43 30.90
N GLY A 203 -21.71 5.33 31.96
CA GLY A 203 -21.86 6.32 33.02
C GLY A 203 -22.03 5.66 34.37
#